data_AF-A0A645FPC3-F1
#
_entry.id   AF-A0A645FPC3-F1
#
_cell.length_a   1.000
_cell.length_b   1.000
_cell.length_c   1.000
_cell.angle_alpha   90.00
_cell.angle_beta   90.00
_cell.angle_gamma   90.00
#
_symmetry.space_group_name_H-M   'P 1'
#
loop_
_entity.id
_entity.type
_entity.pdbx_description
1 polymer ?
#
loop_
_entity_poly.entity_id
_entity_poly.type
_entity_poly.pdbx_seq_one_letter_code
_entity_poly.pdbx_strand_id
1 'polypeptide(L)' 'MPEDMAVAAITLTAAGILGVADRIGSLDVGKDADIAIFSEPIFKINAQCLATMVSGDLVWQAEKEGECQC' A
#
# COMPACT_ATOMS: atom_id res chain seq x y z
N MET A 1 -20.10 4.47 -1.95
CA MET A 1 -19.27 4.09 -0.79
C MET A 1 -18.22 5.19 -0.60
N PRO A 2 -18.01 5.70 0.63
CA PRO A 2 -16.92 6.62 0.94
C PRO A 2 -15.56 5.98 0.68
N GLU A 3 -14.58 6.77 0.26
CA GLU A 3 -13.26 6.29 -0.14
C GLU A 3 -12.51 5.59 1.01
N ASP A 4 -12.54 6.17 2.21
CA ASP A 4 -11.91 5.57 3.40
C ASP A 4 -12.48 4.17 3.72
N MET A 5 -13.77 3.97 3.53
CA MET A 5 -14.39 2.64 3.69
C MET A 5 -13.97 1.68 2.59
N ALA A 6 -13.76 2.17 1.36
CA ALA A 6 -13.28 1.36 0.25
C ALA A 6 -11.83 0.90 0.49
N VAL A 7 -10.96 1.80 0.98
CA VAL A 7 -9.58 1.47 1.38
C VAL A 7 -9.61 0.44 2.51
N ALA A 8 -10.36 0.71 3.58
CA ALA A 8 -10.47 -0.19 4.71
C ALA A 8 -11.03 -1.57 4.30
N ALA A 9 -11.91 -1.65 3.32
CA ALA A 9 -12.45 -2.92 2.84
C ALA A 9 -11.37 -3.85 2.27
N ILE A 10 -10.38 -3.29 1.56
CA ILE A 10 -9.27 -4.04 0.95
C ILE A 10 -8.02 -4.12 1.84
N THR A 11 -8.00 -3.44 2.99
CA THR A 11 -6.89 -3.48 3.95
C THR A 11 -7.35 -3.99 5.33
N LEU A 12 -7.75 -3.10 6.23
CA LEU A 12 -8.04 -3.40 7.64
C LEU A 12 -9.17 -4.43 7.82
N THR A 13 -10.24 -4.31 7.02
CA THR A 13 -11.39 -5.22 7.08
C THR A 13 -11.00 -6.62 6.64
N ALA A 14 -10.23 -6.74 5.55
CA ALA A 14 -9.70 -8.02 5.09
C ALA A 14 -8.77 -8.66 6.14
N ALA A 15 -7.85 -7.89 6.72
CA ALA A 15 -6.99 -8.36 7.80
C ALA A 15 -7.78 -8.81 9.05
N GLY A 16 -8.87 -8.11 9.37
CA GLY A 16 -9.80 -8.47 10.45
C GLY A 16 -10.51 -9.79 10.21
N ILE A 17 -11.00 -10.01 8.98
CA ILE A 17 -11.62 -11.29 8.57
C ILE A 17 -10.62 -12.45 8.69
N LEU A 18 -9.35 -12.20 8.35
CA LEU A 18 -8.28 -13.19 8.42
C LEU A 18 -7.68 -13.36 9.84
N GLY A 19 -8.09 -12.55 10.81
CA GLY A 19 -7.59 -12.62 12.19
C GLY A 19 -6.12 -12.18 12.34
N VAL A 20 -5.61 -11.35 11.43
CA VAL A 20 -4.22 -10.84 11.42
C VAL A 20 -4.15 -9.31 11.47
N ALA A 21 -5.25 -8.65 11.88
CA ALA A 21 -5.33 -7.20 11.95
C ALA A 21 -4.40 -6.57 12.99
N ASP A 22 -3.89 -7.35 13.95
CA ASP A 22 -2.84 -6.95 14.89
C ASP A 22 -1.49 -6.74 14.19
N ARG A 23 -1.27 -7.38 13.04
CA ARG A 23 -0.01 -7.31 12.28
C ARG A 23 -0.10 -6.45 11.03
N ILE A 24 -1.20 -6.47 10.28
CA ILE A 24 -1.30 -5.81 8.96
C ILE A 24 -2.63 -5.07 8.76
N GLY A 25 -2.72 -4.33 7.65
CA GLY A 25 -3.97 -3.74 7.17
C GLY A 25 -4.25 -2.30 7.62
N SER A 26 -3.41 -1.70 8.47
CA SER A 26 -3.43 -0.26 8.74
C SER A 26 -2.03 0.26 9.06
N LEU A 27 -1.87 1.58 8.99
CA LEU A 27 -0.61 2.26 9.29
C LEU A 27 -0.60 2.72 10.76
N ASP A 28 -0.42 1.76 11.66
CA ASP A 28 -0.31 1.99 13.11
C ASP A 28 1.05 1.50 13.64
N VAL A 29 1.53 2.11 14.72
CA VAL A 29 2.79 1.72 15.36
C VAL A 29 2.67 0.29 15.90
N GLY A 30 3.68 -0.54 15.62
CA GLY A 30 3.76 -1.93 16.07
C GLY A 30 3.27 -2.96 15.04
N LYS A 31 2.76 -2.52 13.89
CA LYS A 31 2.38 -3.37 12.75
C LYS A 31 3.55 -3.61 11.80
N ASP A 32 3.42 -4.63 10.97
CA ASP A 32 4.36 -4.93 9.89
C ASP A 32 4.35 -3.78 8.89
N ALA A 33 5.53 -3.36 8.42
CA ALA A 33 5.70 -2.26 7.50
C ALA A 33 5.41 -2.68 6.04
N ASP A 34 4.19 -3.16 5.82
CA ASP A 34 3.64 -3.50 4.50
C ASP A 34 2.96 -2.26 3.91
N ILE A 35 3.66 -1.59 2.99
CA ILE A 35 3.30 -0.25 2.50
C ILE A 35 3.31 -0.24 0.98
N ALA A 36 2.24 0.26 0.37
CA ALA A 36 2.18 0.56 -1.05
C ALA A 36 1.99 2.07 -1.25
N ILE A 37 2.87 2.69 -2.03
CA ILE A 37 2.88 4.13 -2.31
C ILE A 37 2.31 4.32 -3.71
N PHE A 38 1.35 5.23 -3.87
CA PHE A 38 0.74 5.55 -5.16
C PHE A 38 0.88 7.04 -5.50
N SER A 39 0.89 7.36 -6.78
CA SER A 39 0.97 8.74 -7.29
C SER A 39 -0.27 9.58 -6.98
N GLU A 40 -1.40 8.90 -6.81
CA GLU A 40 -2.72 9.47 -6.61
C GLU A 40 -3.55 8.53 -5.71
N PRO A 41 -4.75 8.92 -5.25
CA PRO A 41 -5.64 8.01 -4.54
C PRO A 41 -5.90 6.72 -5.35
N ILE A 42 -5.83 5.58 -4.68
CA ILE A 42 -5.67 4.24 -5.29
C ILE A 42 -6.82 3.81 -6.20
N PHE A 43 -8.00 4.43 -6.07
CA PHE A 43 -9.18 4.12 -6.88
C PHE A 43 -9.30 4.99 -8.13
N LYS A 44 -8.35 5.89 -8.38
CA LYS A 44 -8.30 6.63 -9.64
C LYS A 44 -7.67 5.76 -10.74
N ILE A 45 -8.23 5.88 -11.94
CA ILE A 45 -7.78 5.11 -13.12
C ILE A 45 -6.30 5.35 -13.45
N ASN A 46 -5.81 6.56 -13.21
CA ASN A 46 -4.42 6.95 -13.50
C ASN A 46 -3.47 6.76 -12.31
N ALA A 47 -3.94 6.18 -11.20
CA ALA A 47 -3.08 5.93 -10.05
C ALA A 47 -2.00 4.90 -10.43
N GLN A 48 -0.75 5.29 -10.31
CA GLN A 48 0.40 4.42 -10.52
C GLN A 48 0.97 4.03 -9.16
N CYS A 49 1.29 2.75 -8.99
CA CYS A 49 2.13 2.35 -7.86
C CYS A 49 3.52 2.96 -8.08
N LEU A 50 4.09 3.59 -7.06
CA LEU A 50 5.42 4.18 -7.08
C LEU A 50 6.45 3.33 -6.33
N ALA A 51 6.01 2.67 -5.25
CA ALA A 51 6.85 1.76 -4.50
C ALA A 51 6.01 0.77 -3.68
N THR A 52 6.57 -0.40 -3.41
CA THR A 52 6.00 -1.39 -2.49
C THR A 52 7.08 -1.84 -1.51
N MET A 53 6.75 -1.82 -0.23
CA MET A 53 7.55 -2.35 0.86
C MET A 53 6.82 -3.51 1.52
N VAL A 54 7.57 -4.55 1.90
CA VAL A 54 7.05 -5.71 2.64
C VAL A 54 7.95 -5.94 3.83
N SER A 55 7.36 -5.98 5.03
CA SER A 55 8.11 -6.14 6.30
C SER A 55 9.26 -5.13 6.47
N GLY A 56 9.14 -3.94 5.88
CA GLY A 56 10.15 -2.87 5.93
C GLY A 56 11.18 -2.91 4.80
N ASP A 57 11.23 -3.96 4.00
CA ASP A 57 12.14 -4.05 2.85
C ASP A 57 11.48 -3.49 1.58
N LEU A 58 12.22 -2.68 0.83
CA LEU A 58 11.78 -2.18 -0.48
C LEU A 58 11.85 -3.32 -1.51
N VAL A 59 10.68 -3.85 -1.90
CA VAL A 59 10.59 -4.98 -2.84
C VAL A 59 10.30 -4.54 -4.27
N TRP A 60 9.77 -3.35 -4.46
CA TRP A 60 9.46 -2.80 -5.78
C TRP A 60 9.51 -1.27 -5.77
N GLN A 61 10.00 -0.68 -6.86
CA GLN A 61 10.01 0.75 -7.08
C GLN A 61 9.83 1.04 -8.57
N ALA A 62 8.98 2.01 -8.91
CA ALA A 62 8.85 2.50 -10.27
C ALA A 62 10.15 3.17 -10.71
N GLU A 63 10.60 2.88 -11.93
CA GLU A 63 11.69 3.64 -12.55
C GLU A 63 11.28 5.11 -12.69
N LYS A 64 12.19 6.03 -12.37
CA LYS A 64 11.95 7.44 -12.64
C LYS A 64 12.05 7.65 -14.15
N GLU A 65 11.01 8.22 -14.76
CA GLU A 65 11.12 8.80 -16.10
C GLU A 65 12.27 9.82 -16.11
N GLY A 66 13.41 9.46 -16.70
CA GLY A 66 14.55 10.37 -16.90
C GLY A 66 15.93 9.87 -16.47
N GLU A 67 16.07 8.71 -15.82
CA GLU A 67 17.39 8.13 -15.52
C GLU A 67 17.74 7.07 -16.57
N CYS A 68 18.30 7.50 -17.71
CA CYS A 68 18.99 6.59 -18.62
C CYS A 68 20.20 6.00 -17.89
N GLN A 69 20.07 4.77 -17.40
CA GLN A 69 21.22 3.99 -16.95
C GLN A 69 21.91 3.40 -18.18
N CYS A 70 22.78 4.19 -18.79
CA CYS A 70 23.79 3.72 -19.73
C CYS A 70 25.03 3.18 -19.01
#